data_AF-X1USD4-F1
#
_entry.id   AF-X1USD4-F1
#
_cell.length_a   1.000
_cell.length_b   1.000
_cell.length_c   1.000
_cell.angle_alpha   90.00
_cell.angle_beta   90.00
_cell.angle_gamma   90.00
#
_symmetry.space_group_name_H-M   'P 1'
#
loop_
_entity.id
_entity.type
_entity.pdbx_description
1 polymer ?
#
loop_
_entity_poly.entity_id
_entity_poly.type
_entity_poly.pdbx_seq_one_letter_code
_entity_poly.pdbx_strand_id
1 'polypeptide(L)'
;MDIIYAAGALAYDPYTHEAIVHSVMNERSDITNHAVEAGISPDFNPWNLVMLGAVISKKNEVPIDLYSTACGCWNEHIMKSWQIMAEIDSSPLRFWEIPRFSPEIE
;
A
#
# COMPACT_ATOMS: atom_id res chain seq x y z
N MET A 1 10.75 0.95 12.78
CA MET A 1 10.06 2.26 12.81
C MET A 1 10.97 3.36 13.36
N ASP A 2 11.88 3.03 14.27
CA ASP A 2 12.76 3.99 14.96
C ASP A 2 13.54 4.92 14.03
N ILE A 3 13.99 4.44 12.86
CA ILE A 3 14.70 5.27 11.87
C ILE A 3 13.79 6.35 11.26
N ILE A 4 12.51 6.04 11.03
CA ILE A 4 11.54 6.99 10.46
C ILE A 4 11.30 8.14 11.45
N TYR A 5 11.06 7.80 12.73
CA TYR A 5 10.85 8.78 13.77
C TYR A 5 12.12 9.57 14.11
N ALA A 6 13.30 8.94 14.08
CA ALA A 6 14.57 9.64 14.27
C ALA A 6 14.84 10.70 13.19
N ALA A 7 14.30 10.52 11.99
CA ALA A 7 14.36 11.51 10.91
C ALA A 7 13.31 12.63 11.04
N GLY A 8 12.48 12.63 12.09
CA GLY A 8 11.37 13.58 12.27
C GLY A 8 10.18 13.33 11.34
N ALA A 9 10.12 12.17 10.69
CA ALA A 9 9.02 11.78 9.82
C ALA A 9 7.93 11.02 10.58
N LEU A 10 6.74 10.95 9.99
CA LEU A 10 5.62 10.15 10.49
C LEU A 10 5.54 8.84 9.73
N ALA A 11 5.51 7.73 10.46
CA ALA A 11 5.20 6.44 9.86
C ALA A 11 3.68 6.33 9.69
N TYR A 12 3.23 6.21 8.45
CA TYR A 12 1.83 6.01 8.10
C TYR A 12 1.63 4.59 7.58
N ASP A 13 0.63 3.89 8.12
CA ASP A 13 0.16 2.61 7.58
C ASP A 13 -1.10 2.86 6.72
N PRO A 14 -0.95 3.16 5.42
CA PRO A 14 -2.09 3.42 4.55
C PRO A 14 -2.97 2.18 4.40
N TYR A 15 -2.41 0.99 4.60
CA TYR A 15 -3.09 -0.27 4.37
C TYR A 15 -4.28 -0.46 5.32
N THR A 16 -4.02 -0.32 6.61
CA THR A 16 -5.04 -0.46 7.65
C THR A 16 -5.88 0.81 7.75
N HIS A 17 -5.25 1.98 7.64
CA HIS A 17 -5.93 3.26 7.84
C HIS A 17 -7.00 3.51 6.77
N GLU A 18 -6.62 3.43 5.49
CA GLU A 18 -7.56 3.69 4.39
C GLU A 18 -8.67 2.63 4.33
N ALA A 19 -8.35 1.38 4.67
CA ALA A 19 -9.34 0.32 4.79
C ALA A 19 -10.41 0.64 5.85
N ILE A 20 -10.00 1.09 7.06
CA ILE A 20 -10.95 1.47 8.11
C ILE A 20 -11.74 2.71 7.71
N VAL A 21 -11.06 3.77 7.26
CA VAL A 21 -11.70 5.04 6.93
C VAL A 21 -12.71 4.87 5.80
N HIS A 22 -12.35 4.19 4.72
CA HIS A 22 -13.24 4.07 3.57
C HIS A 22 -14.25 2.95 3.69
N SER A 23 -13.86 1.76 4.17
CA SER A 23 -14.81 0.63 4.23
C SER A 23 -15.72 0.66 5.45
N VAL A 24 -15.23 1.12 6.62
CA VAL A 24 -16.00 1.07 7.87
C VAL A 24 -16.62 2.41 8.20
N MET A 25 -15.85 3.51 8.14
CA MET A 25 -16.35 4.82 8.59
C MET A 25 -17.18 5.54 7.53
N ASN A 26 -16.76 5.46 6.27
CA ASN A 26 -17.38 6.19 5.17
C ASN A 26 -18.25 5.33 4.24
N GLU A 27 -18.27 4.00 4.45
CA GLU A 27 -19.05 3.03 3.66
C GLU A 27 -18.82 3.12 2.13
N ARG A 28 -17.62 3.51 1.71
CA ARG A 28 -17.21 3.66 0.30
C ARG A 28 -16.61 2.37 -0.26
N SER A 29 -17.48 1.38 -0.49
CA SER A 29 -17.06 0.11 -1.12
C SER A 29 -16.65 0.28 -2.59
N ASP A 30 -17.15 1.32 -3.25
CA ASP A 30 -16.89 1.67 -4.66
C ASP A 30 -15.44 2.09 -4.92
N ILE A 31 -14.71 2.51 -3.88
CA ILE A 31 -13.34 3.01 -4.02
C ILE A 31 -12.38 1.95 -4.59
N THR A 32 -12.71 0.67 -4.38
CA THR A 32 -11.96 -0.47 -4.92
C THR A 32 -11.96 -0.53 -6.44
N ASN A 33 -12.97 0.04 -7.11
CA ASN A 33 -13.06 0.06 -8.58
C ASN A 33 -11.89 0.81 -9.20
N HIS A 34 -11.42 1.89 -8.57
CA HIS A 34 -10.27 2.65 -9.06
C HIS A 34 -8.99 1.80 -9.08
N ALA A 35 -8.80 0.91 -8.11
CA ALA A 35 -7.68 -0.02 -8.08
C ALA A 35 -7.78 -1.08 -9.19
N VAL A 36 -8.99 -1.55 -9.48
CA VAL A 36 -9.25 -2.51 -10.57
C VAL A 36 -9.00 -1.86 -11.94
N GLU A 37 -9.48 -0.62 -12.13
CA GLU A 37 -9.24 0.19 -13.33
C GLU A 37 -7.74 0.46 -13.57
N ALA A 38 -6.94 0.56 -12.50
CA ALA A 38 -5.48 0.66 -12.57
C ALA A 38 -4.77 -0.69 -12.82
N GLY A 39 -5.52 -1.77 -13.07
CA GLY A 39 -4.98 -3.06 -13.50
C GLY A 39 -4.55 -3.98 -12.36
N ILE A 40 -5.12 -3.82 -11.16
CA ILE A 40 -5.06 -4.83 -10.09
C ILE A 40 -6.26 -5.79 -10.23
N SER A 41 -6.05 -7.07 -9.95
CA SER A 41 -7.12 -8.06 -9.99
C SER A 41 -8.21 -7.72 -8.96
N PRO A 42 -9.51 -7.80 -9.31
CA PRO A 42 -10.61 -7.64 -8.35
C PRO A 42 -10.61 -8.73 -7.26
N ASP A 43 -10.02 -9.90 -7.54
CA ASP A 43 -9.88 -11.01 -6.58
C ASP A 43 -8.69 -10.82 -5.62
N PHE A 44 -7.98 -9.71 -5.74
CA PHE A 44 -6.84 -9.42 -4.88
C PHE A 44 -7.28 -8.96 -3.48
N ASN A 45 -6.32 -8.80 -2.57
CA ASN A 45 -6.61 -8.41 -1.19
C ASN A 45 -7.48 -7.13 -1.15
N PRO A 46 -8.68 -7.16 -0.54
CA PRO A 46 -9.58 -6.01 -0.50
C PRO A 46 -8.97 -4.77 0.16
N TRP A 47 -8.08 -4.94 1.14
CA TRP A 47 -7.44 -3.82 1.84
C TRP A 47 -6.43 -3.13 0.91
N ASN A 48 -5.70 -3.89 0.08
CA ASN A 48 -4.87 -3.33 -1.00
C ASN A 48 -5.73 -2.55 -1.99
N LEU A 49 -6.87 -3.09 -2.38
CA LEU A 49 -7.77 -2.45 -3.35
C LEU A 49 -8.33 -1.14 -2.80
N VAL A 50 -8.73 -1.11 -1.53
CA VAL A 50 -9.23 0.11 -0.87
C VAL A 50 -8.14 1.16 -0.76
N MET A 51 -6.98 0.79 -0.24
CA MET A 51 -5.84 1.70 -0.08
C MET A 51 -5.39 2.27 -1.43
N LEU A 52 -5.18 1.41 -2.43
CA LEU A 52 -4.77 1.86 -3.76
C LEU A 52 -5.84 2.75 -4.39
N GLY A 53 -7.12 2.36 -4.26
CA GLY A 53 -8.24 3.14 -4.75
C GLY A 53 -8.33 4.53 -4.12
N ALA A 54 -8.08 4.63 -2.81
CA ALA A 54 -8.03 5.89 -2.08
C ALA A 54 -6.96 6.83 -2.62
N VAL A 55 -5.75 6.32 -2.82
CA VAL A 55 -4.63 7.10 -3.38
C VAL A 55 -4.89 7.52 -4.83
N ILE A 56 -5.31 6.58 -5.69
CA ILE A 56 -5.61 6.88 -7.11
C ILE A 56 -6.68 7.98 -7.23
N SER A 57 -7.73 7.88 -6.42
CA SER A 57 -8.83 8.84 -6.43
C SER A 57 -8.55 10.13 -5.66
N LYS A 58 -7.33 10.29 -5.10
CA LYS A 58 -6.91 11.42 -4.27
C LYS A 58 -7.85 11.66 -3.08
N LYS A 59 -8.37 10.56 -2.52
CA LYS A 59 -9.27 10.52 -1.36
C LYS A 59 -8.59 9.99 -0.10
N ASN A 60 -7.30 9.62 -0.19
CA ASN A 60 -6.48 9.28 0.97
C ASN A 60 -6.43 10.44 1.97
N GLU A 61 -6.44 10.12 3.26
CA GLU A 61 -6.60 11.12 4.33
C GLU A 61 -5.34 11.96 4.54
N VAL A 62 -4.17 11.39 4.29
CA VAL A 62 -2.88 12.05 4.49
C VAL A 62 -2.05 12.07 3.21
N PRO A 63 -1.37 13.20 2.90
CA PRO A 63 -0.42 13.24 1.80
C PRO A 63 0.76 12.32 2.08
N ILE A 64 1.30 11.70 1.02
CA ILE A 64 2.39 10.71 1.13
C ILE A 64 3.62 11.20 0.36
N ASP A 65 4.67 11.58 1.09
CA ASP A 65 5.94 12.05 0.51
C ASP A 65 6.83 10.90 0.02
N LEU A 66 6.68 9.71 0.58
CA LEU A 66 7.50 8.54 0.26
C LEU A 66 6.75 7.25 0.53
N TYR A 67 6.84 6.32 -0.42
CA TYR A 67 6.34 4.96 -0.24
C TYR A 67 7.45 4.01 0.15
N SER A 68 7.13 3.12 1.07
CA SER A 68 8.04 2.04 1.41
C SER A 68 7.29 0.76 1.76
N THR A 69 7.83 -0.37 1.31
CA THR A 69 7.32 -1.68 1.67
C THR A 69 8.45 -2.70 1.77
N ALA A 70 8.21 -3.74 2.55
CA ALA A 70 9.06 -4.90 2.54
C ALA A 70 8.90 -5.65 1.20
N CYS A 71 9.96 -6.29 0.74
CA CYS A 71 9.97 -7.25 -0.36
C CYS A 71 10.36 -8.62 0.19
N GLY A 72 9.89 -9.69 -0.44
CA GLY A 72 10.22 -11.05 -0.03
C GLY A 72 9.25 -11.68 0.98
N CYS A 73 8.23 -10.98 1.49
CA CYS A 73 7.13 -11.63 2.24
C CYS A 73 5.77 -11.52 1.52
N TRP A 74 5.73 -10.83 0.37
CA TRP A 74 4.51 -10.42 -0.28
C TRP A 74 4.36 -10.98 -1.70
N ASN A 75 3.12 -11.01 -2.16
CA ASN A 75 2.73 -11.35 -3.54
C ASN A 75 3.12 -10.20 -4.50
N GLU A 76 3.41 -10.51 -5.77
CA GLU A 76 3.67 -9.56 -6.86
C GLU A 76 2.65 -8.42 -6.94
N HIS A 77 1.38 -8.70 -6.64
CA HIS A 77 0.31 -7.70 -6.64
C HIS A 77 0.50 -6.60 -5.57
N ILE A 78 1.12 -6.90 -4.42
CA ILE A 78 1.45 -5.88 -3.41
C ILE A 78 2.50 -4.93 -3.97
N MET A 79 3.59 -5.47 -4.52
CA MET A 79 4.64 -4.65 -5.12
C MET A 79 4.09 -3.76 -6.24
N LYS A 80 3.26 -4.32 -7.12
CA LYS A 80 2.60 -3.57 -8.20
C LYS A 80 1.75 -2.43 -7.66
N SER A 81 0.93 -2.67 -6.62
CA SER A 81 0.12 -1.59 -6.03
C SER A 81 0.97 -0.45 -5.44
N TRP A 82 2.13 -0.75 -4.85
CA TRP A 82 3.03 0.30 -4.29
C TRP A 82 3.72 1.09 -5.39
N GLN A 83 4.05 0.43 -6.51
CA GLN A 83 4.58 1.10 -7.70
C GLN A 83 3.55 2.06 -8.31
N ILE A 84 2.29 1.63 -8.46
CA ILE A 84 1.21 2.47 -8.99
C ILE A 84 0.99 3.70 -8.10
N MET A 85 0.93 3.53 -6.78
CA MET A 85 0.77 4.66 -5.85
C MET A 85 1.92 5.67 -6.00
N ALA A 86 3.16 5.18 -6.00
CA ALA A 86 4.34 6.03 -6.14
C ALA A 86 4.37 6.79 -7.48
N GLU A 87 3.95 6.16 -8.57
CA GLU A 87 3.86 6.79 -9.88
C GLU A 87 2.80 7.90 -9.90
N ILE A 88 1.61 7.64 -9.36
CA ILE A 88 0.48 8.57 -9.34
C ILE A 88 0.72 9.79 -8.45
N ASP A 89 1.47 9.60 -7.36
CA ASP A 89 1.82 10.69 -6.46
C ASP A 89 3.16 11.34 -6.84
N SER A 90 3.87 10.80 -7.84
CA SER A 90 5.23 11.22 -8.19
C SER A 90 6.20 11.16 -7.00
N SER A 91 5.97 10.19 -6.10
CA SER A 91 6.71 10.02 -4.85
C SER A 91 7.75 8.91 -4.96
N PRO A 92 8.91 9.00 -4.30
CA PRO A 92 9.90 7.93 -4.27
C PRO A 92 9.33 6.64 -3.66
N LEU A 93 9.73 5.49 -4.23
CA LEU A 93 9.45 4.16 -3.68
C LEU A 93 10.74 3.48 -3.21
N ARG A 94 10.70 2.91 -2.00
CA ARG A 94 11.80 2.14 -1.40
C ARG A 94 11.34 0.75 -0.99
N PHE A 95 12.03 -0.26 -1.51
CA PHE A 95 11.81 -1.65 -1.15
C PHE A 95 12.83 -2.11 -0.11
N TRP A 96 12.34 -2.74 0.97
CA TRP A 96 13.17 -3.36 1.99
C TRP A 96 13.16 -4.86 1.79
N GLU A 97 14.24 -5.43 1.25
CA GLU A 97 14.33 -6.87 1.11
C GLU A 97 14.41 -7.55 2.49
N ILE A 98 13.43 -8.41 2.77
CA ILE A 98 13.43 -9.29 3.94
C ILE A 98 13.91 -10.67 3.49
N PRO A 99 15.05 -11.16 4.00
CA PRO A 99 15.55 -12.48 3.67
C PRO A 99 14.50 -13.55 3.99
N ARG A 100 14.16 -14.39 3.00
CA ARG A 100 13.38 -15.61 3.26
C ARG A 100 14.31 -16.67 3.84
N PHE A 101 14.00 -17.14 5.04
CA PHE A 101 14.61 -18.36 5.53
C PHE A 101 13.90 -19.54 4.85
N SER A 102 14.55 -20.17 3.87
CA SER A 102 14.13 -21.51 3.44
C SER A 102 14.80 -22.48 4.40
N PRO A 103 14.08 -23.18 5.29
CA PRO A 103 14.69 -24.34 5.93
C PRO A 103 15.08 -25.28 4.80
N GLU A 104 16.36 -25.65 4.75
CA GLU A 104 16.79 -26.75 3.89
C GLU A 104 15.96 -27.97 4.32
N ILE A 105 15.18 -28.50 3.38
CA ILE A 105 14.52 -29.78 3.59
C ILE A 105 15.64 -30.82 3.46
N GLU A 106 16.15 -31.30 4.60
CA GLU A 106 16.90 -32.56 4.66
C GLU A 106 15.99 -33.75 4.32
#